data_AF-A0A0Q4GWM2-F1
#
_entry.id   AF-A0A0Q4GWM2-F1
#
_cell.length_a   1.000
_cell.length_b   1.000
_cell.length_c   1.000
_cell.angle_alpha   90.00
_cell.angle_beta   90.00
_cell.angle_gamma   90.00
#
_symmetry.space_group_name_H-M   'P 1'
#
loop_
_entity.id
_entity.type
_entity.pdbx_description
1 polymer ?
#
loop_
_entity_poly.entity_id
_entity_poly.type
_entity_poly.pdbx_seq_one_letter_code
_entity_poly.pdbx_strand_id
1 'polypeptide(L)'
;MKRSPIKKVIILVSILAIPGFLFFYLLPHFAKNRYKSLPIFGKKIVASTFHSVKGKKIPDTIYHKVPDFKLVNQQNDTISWKSLENKIVVLNLFYTAAGSQQTIKYIKQLSDGYEQKPLVKFLSLSVDPEDQHKIKDFAAKFKAKEGKWEFLAGDTTQTYPLIRKGLLLDAIADHTKDNTNFIFSNKIVLIDNLHRIRGIYEADDAGANAKLEDEIKVLIAEYLRNVKDGR
;
A
#
# COMPACT_ATOMS: atom_id res chain seq x y z
N MET A 1 -6.25 -25.56 62.50
CA MET A 1 -7.06 -24.61 61.69
C MET A 1 -7.73 -25.32 60.53
N LYS A 2 -9.02 -25.68 60.63
CA LYS A 2 -9.80 -26.25 59.52
C LYS A 2 -10.03 -25.18 58.46
N ARG A 3 -9.31 -25.24 57.32
CA ARG A 3 -9.56 -24.37 56.16
C ARG A 3 -10.97 -24.66 55.64
N SER A 4 -11.88 -23.69 55.70
CA SER A 4 -13.28 -23.89 55.32
C SER A 4 -13.40 -24.18 53.81
N PRO A 5 -14.20 -25.20 53.41
CA PRO A 5 -14.37 -25.57 52.00
C PRO A 5 -14.95 -24.42 51.16
N ILE A 6 -15.73 -23.53 51.77
CA ILE A 6 -16.29 -22.32 51.16
C ILE A 6 -15.20 -21.40 50.57
N LYS A 7 -14.06 -21.22 51.28
CA LYS A 7 -12.96 -20.41 50.76
C LYS A 7 -12.39 -20.98 49.46
N LYS A 8 -12.33 -22.32 49.33
CA LYS A 8 -11.85 -22.99 48.12
C LYS A 8 -12.82 -22.80 46.94
N VAL A 9 -14.13 -22.88 47.20
CA VAL A 9 -15.16 -22.69 46.17
C VAL A 9 -15.16 -21.24 45.66
N ILE A 10 -15.09 -20.25 46.55
CA ILE A 10 -15.04 -18.83 46.16
C ILE A 10 -13.80 -18.53 45.32
N ILE A 11 -12.64 -19.09 45.69
CA ILE A 11 -11.39 -18.94 44.93
C ILE A 11 -11.54 -19.55 43.53
N LEU A 12 -12.12 -20.76 43.43
CA LEU A 12 -12.34 -21.44 42.15
C LEU A 12 -13.28 -20.65 41.22
N VAL A 13 -14.41 -20.18 41.75
CA VAL A 13 -15.40 -19.40 40.99
C VAL A 13 -14.79 -18.06 40.55
N SER A 14 -14.03 -17.40 41.42
CA SER A 14 -13.38 -16.11 41.10
C SER A 14 -12.32 -16.28 40.01
N ILE A 15 -11.53 -17.34 40.05
CA ILE A 15 -10.52 -17.65 39.01
C ILE A 15 -11.16 -17.85 37.64
N LEU A 16 -12.39 -18.39 37.58
CA LEU A 16 -13.09 -18.62 36.32
C LEU A 16 -13.88 -17.39 35.83
N ALA A 17 -14.57 -16.71 36.75
CA ALA A 17 -15.48 -15.62 36.42
C ALA A 17 -14.76 -14.29 36.14
N ILE A 18 -13.68 -13.98 36.87
CA ILE A 18 -12.98 -12.71 36.75
C ILE A 18 -12.33 -12.55 35.36
N PRO A 19 -11.60 -13.53 34.79
CA PRO A 19 -11.03 -13.39 33.45
C PRO A 19 -12.11 -13.20 32.38
N GLY A 20 -13.23 -13.90 32.49
CA GLY A 20 -14.36 -13.74 31.59
C GLY A 20 -14.98 -12.34 31.66
N PHE A 21 -15.24 -11.85 32.88
CA PHE A 21 -15.74 -10.49 33.09
C PHE A 21 -14.77 -9.43 32.56
N LEU A 22 -13.48 -9.56 32.83
CA LEU A 22 -12.46 -8.65 32.33
C LEU A 22 -12.41 -8.65 30.79
N PHE A 23 -12.46 -9.82 30.16
CA PHE A 23 -12.34 -9.96 28.71
C PHE A 23 -13.60 -9.52 27.96
N PHE A 24 -14.78 -9.96 28.39
CA PHE A 24 -16.04 -9.71 27.67
C PHE A 24 -16.68 -8.37 28.01
N TYR A 25 -16.48 -7.84 29.22
CA TYR A 25 -17.15 -6.61 29.66
C TYR A 25 -16.20 -5.42 29.70
N LEU A 26 -15.03 -5.58 30.33
CA LEU A 26 -14.14 -4.46 30.62
C LEU A 26 -13.32 -4.03 29.39
N LEU A 27 -12.77 -4.97 28.62
CA LEU A 27 -11.99 -4.64 27.42
C LEU A 27 -12.81 -3.89 26.35
N PRO A 28 -14.02 -4.32 25.93
CA PRO A 28 -14.75 -3.61 24.88
C PRO A 28 -15.21 -2.22 25.30
N HIS A 29 -15.57 -2.03 26.58
CA HIS A 29 -16.07 -0.75 27.09
C HIS A 29 -14.97 0.28 27.34
N PHE A 30 -13.79 -0.14 27.80
CA PHE A 30 -12.73 0.79 28.22
C PHE A 30 -11.49 0.76 27.32
N ALA A 31 -11.19 -0.35 26.64
CA ALA A 31 -10.03 -0.45 25.78
C ALA A 31 -10.36 0.08 24.37
N LYS A 32 -10.08 1.36 24.14
CA LYS A 32 -10.01 1.90 22.77
C LYS A 32 -8.73 1.39 22.12
N ASN A 33 -8.83 0.35 21.31
CA ASN A 33 -7.67 -0.23 20.63
C ASN A 33 -7.08 0.81 19.65
N ARG A 34 -5.96 1.44 20.03
CA ARG A 34 -5.30 2.47 19.22
C ARG A 34 -4.31 1.79 18.28
N TYR A 35 -4.80 1.37 17.12
CA TYR A 35 -3.92 0.89 16.05
C TYR A 35 -2.99 2.01 15.60
N LYS A 36 -1.69 1.70 15.54
CA LYS A 36 -0.69 2.60 14.97
C LYS A 36 -0.91 2.62 13.45
N SER A 37 -1.34 3.77 12.94
CA SER A 37 -1.45 4.00 11.49
C SER A 37 -0.07 3.90 10.84
N LEU A 38 0.00 3.40 9.60
CA LEU A 38 1.27 3.30 8.88
C LEU A 38 1.89 4.68 8.66
N PRO A 39 3.22 4.78 8.65
CA PRO A 39 3.90 6.05 8.33
C PRO A 39 3.46 6.59 6.96
N ILE A 40 3.65 7.89 6.78
CA ILE A 40 3.47 8.56 5.49
C ILE A 40 4.85 9.03 5.03
N PHE A 41 5.24 8.60 3.83
CA PHE A 41 6.55 8.89 3.23
C PHE A 41 6.52 10.17 2.40
N GLY A 42 7.70 10.77 2.22
CA GLY A 42 7.89 12.03 1.48
C GLY A 42 8.01 13.27 2.37
N LYS A 43 8.18 14.43 1.74
CA LYS A 43 8.39 15.70 2.44
C LYS A 43 7.15 16.08 3.26
N LYS A 44 7.36 16.42 4.52
CA LYS A 44 6.35 16.99 5.41
C LYS A 44 6.52 18.49 5.42
N ILE A 45 5.49 19.23 5.05
CA ILE A 45 5.49 20.69 5.07
C ILE A 45 4.52 21.14 6.17
N VAL A 46 4.96 22.05 7.02
CA VAL A 46 4.10 22.65 8.04
C VAL A 46 3.16 23.62 7.35
N ALA A 47 1.85 23.38 7.44
CA ALA A 47 0.84 24.29 6.90
C ALA A 47 0.83 25.59 7.71
N SER A 48 0.38 26.68 7.08
CA SER A 48 0.07 27.94 7.76
C SER A 48 -1.24 27.87 8.57
N THR A 49 -1.99 26.76 8.47
CA THR A 49 -3.23 26.50 9.20
C THR A 49 -2.95 25.72 10.49
N PHE A 50 -3.78 25.96 11.49
CA PHE A 50 -3.64 25.34 12.82
C PHE A 50 -4.99 24.82 13.27
N HIS A 51 -5.01 23.66 13.92
CA HIS A 51 -6.15 23.21 14.72
C HIS A 51 -5.83 23.38 16.22
N SER A 52 -6.85 23.66 17.02
CA SER A 52 -6.69 23.86 18.46
C SER A 52 -7.05 22.58 19.22
N VAL A 53 -6.09 22.03 19.97
CA VAL A 53 -6.35 20.92 20.91
C VAL A 53 -6.03 21.40 22.30
N LYS A 54 -7.04 21.44 23.18
CA LYS A 54 -6.91 21.93 24.57
C LYS A 54 -6.26 23.33 24.67
N GLY A 55 -6.62 24.24 23.76
CA GLY A 55 -6.10 25.62 23.74
C GLY A 55 -4.72 25.79 23.12
N LYS A 56 -4.05 24.70 22.70
CA LYS A 56 -2.76 24.75 22.01
C LYS A 56 -2.98 24.67 20.50
N LYS A 57 -2.49 25.68 19.76
CA LYS A 57 -2.45 25.67 18.28
C LYS A 57 -1.42 24.65 17.80
N ILE A 58 -1.87 23.62 17.10
CA ILE A 58 -1.02 22.61 16.48
C ILE A 58 -1.07 22.87 14.97
N PRO A 59 0.07 23.14 14.31
CA PRO A 59 0.07 23.36 12.87
C PRO A 59 -0.28 22.07 12.13
N ASP A 60 -1.07 22.19 11.07
CA ASP A 60 -1.39 21.04 10.23
C ASP A 60 -0.16 20.62 9.43
N THR A 61 0.00 19.32 9.20
CA THR A 61 1.09 18.79 8.37
C THR A 61 0.55 18.45 6.99
N ILE A 62 1.08 19.10 5.96
CA ILE A 62 0.86 18.74 4.57
C ILE A 62 1.78 17.57 4.25
N TYR A 63 1.18 16.42 3.97
CA TYR A 63 1.88 15.22 3.56
C TYR A 63 2.11 15.20 2.06
N HIS A 64 3.24 14.62 1.65
CA HIS A 64 3.49 14.28 0.25
C HIS A 64 2.37 13.39 -0.29
N LYS A 65 1.93 13.72 -1.49
CA LYS A 65 0.97 12.94 -2.28
C LYS A 65 1.58 12.64 -3.63
N VAL A 66 1.31 11.45 -4.15
CA VAL A 66 1.70 11.12 -5.51
C VAL A 66 0.93 12.04 -6.46
N PRO A 67 1.61 12.76 -7.37
CA PRO A 67 0.97 13.71 -8.28
C PRO A 67 0.01 12.98 -9.22
N ASP A 68 -0.92 13.74 -9.78
CA ASP A 68 -1.80 13.25 -10.84
C ASP A 68 -1.02 12.79 -12.06
N PHE A 69 -1.50 11.69 -12.65
CA PHE A 69 -0.94 11.11 -13.87
C PHE A 69 -2.07 10.69 -14.81
N LYS A 70 -1.72 10.59 -16.10
CA LYS A 70 -2.56 10.03 -17.15
C LYS A 70 -1.69 9.13 -18.00
N LEU A 71 -1.83 7.83 -17.81
CA LEU A 71 -1.04 6.82 -18.51
C LEU A 71 -1.96 5.86 -19.24
N VAL A 72 -1.42 5.13 -20.20
CA VAL A 72 -2.18 4.18 -21.02
C VAL A 72 -1.92 2.77 -20.51
N ASN A 73 -2.98 1.98 -20.38
CA ASN A 73 -2.88 0.58 -19.98
C ASN A 73 -2.76 -0.37 -21.18
N GLN A 74 -2.67 -1.67 -20.91
CA GLN A 74 -2.54 -2.71 -21.93
C GLN A 74 -3.79 -2.89 -22.84
N GLN A 75 -4.93 -2.31 -22.48
CA GLN A 75 -6.16 -2.24 -23.26
C GLN A 75 -6.26 -0.94 -24.08
N ASN A 76 -5.24 -0.07 -24.01
CA ASN A 76 -5.24 1.26 -24.60
C ASN A 76 -6.24 2.24 -23.91
N ASP A 77 -6.65 1.94 -22.68
CA ASP A 77 -7.46 2.82 -21.84
C ASP A 77 -6.57 3.76 -21.02
N THR A 78 -7.12 4.93 -20.67
CA THR A 78 -6.42 5.92 -19.84
C THR A 78 -6.66 5.66 -18.36
N ILE A 79 -5.57 5.47 -17.61
CA ILE A 79 -5.56 5.28 -16.15
C ILE A 79 -5.06 6.55 -15.47
N SER A 80 -5.76 6.93 -14.41
CA SER A 80 -5.46 8.11 -13.60
C SER A 80 -5.91 7.88 -12.16
N TRP A 81 -5.57 8.78 -11.25
CA TRP A 81 -6.09 8.72 -9.88
C TRP A 81 -7.62 8.75 -9.79
N LYS A 82 -8.30 9.34 -10.79
CA LYS A 82 -9.76 9.33 -10.86
C LYS A 82 -10.33 7.92 -11.08
N SER A 83 -9.69 7.07 -11.88
CA SER A 83 -10.12 5.68 -12.06
C SER A 83 -9.75 4.78 -10.87
N LEU A 84 -8.84 5.25 -10.02
CA LEU A 84 -8.34 4.56 -8.83
C LEU A 84 -8.86 5.19 -7.53
N GLU A 85 -9.94 5.96 -7.61
CA GLU A 85 -10.49 6.65 -6.46
C GLU A 85 -10.92 5.66 -5.37
N ASN A 86 -10.56 5.99 -4.12
CA ASN A 86 -10.82 5.15 -2.96
C ASN A 86 -10.19 3.75 -3.02
N LYS A 87 -9.10 3.57 -3.79
CA LYS A 87 -8.36 2.31 -3.88
C LYS A 87 -7.02 2.38 -3.18
N ILE A 88 -6.62 1.26 -2.60
CA ILE A 88 -5.24 1.01 -2.16
C ILE A 88 -4.49 0.50 -3.39
N VAL A 89 -3.38 1.14 -3.73
CA VAL A 89 -2.60 0.82 -4.92
C VAL A 89 -1.25 0.26 -4.52
N VAL A 90 -0.92 -0.91 -5.07
CA VAL A 90 0.41 -1.51 -5.00
C VAL A 90 1.07 -1.30 -6.35
N LEU A 91 2.16 -0.53 -6.37
CA LEU A 91 2.82 -0.12 -7.61
C LEU A 91 4.26 -0.63 -7.65
N ASN A 92 4.67 -1.21 -8.78
CA ASN A 92 6.08 -1.54 -9.04
C ASN A 92 6.54 -0.96 -10.38
N LEU A 93 7.86 -0.79 -10.54
CA LEU A 93 8.47 -0.47 -11.83
C LEU A 93 8.81 -1.76 -12.59
N PHE A 94 8.82 -1.69 -13.91
CA PHE A 94 9.28 -2.78 -14.76
C PHE A 94 9.80 -2.28 -16.11
N TYR A 95 10.40 -3.19 -16.86
CA TYR A 95 10.82 -3.00 -18.24
C TYR A 95 10.66 -4.34 -18.98
N THR A 96 10.02 -4.38 -20.16
CA THR A 96 9.70 -5.66 -20.82
C THR A 96 10.94 -6.47 -21.21
N ALA A 97 12.04 -5.82 -21.60
CA ALA A 97 13.27 -6.50 -21.98
C ALA A 97 14.18 -6.82 -20.78
N ALA A 98 13.85 -6.34 -19.57
CA ALA A 98 14.60 -6.68 -18.38
C ALA A 98 14.41 -8.16 -18.00
N GLY A 99 15.51 -8.81 -17.62
CA GLY A 99 15.49 -10.20 -17.15
C GLY A 99 14.82 -10.43 -15.80
N SER A 100 14.46 -9.38 -15.05
CA SER A 100 13.87 -9.49 -13.70
C SER A 100 12.37 -9.80 -13.74
N GLN A 101 12.02 -11.01 -14.19
CA GLN A 101 10.64 -11.51 -14.12
C GLN A 101 10.19 -11.86 -12.71
N GLN A 102 11.10 -11.92 -11.73
CA GLN A 102 10.78 -12.36 -10.37
C GLN A 102 9.84 -11.39 -9.66
N THR A 103 10.09 -10.09 -9.74
CA THR A 103 9.21 -9.06 -9.18
C THR A 103 7.81 -9.14 -9.79
N ILE A 104 7.72 -9.29 -11.12
CA ILE A 104 6.44 -9.43 -11.81
C ILE A 104 5.68 -10.70 -11.40
N LYS A 105 6.38 -11.83 -11.22
CA LYS A 105 5.78 -13.07 -10.70
C LYS A 105 5.26 -12.89 -9.27
N TYR A 106 6.01 -12.21 -8.41
CA TYR A 106 5.57 -11.91 -7.04
C TYR A 106 4.31 -11.02 -7.05
N ILE A 107 4.30 -9.94 -7.85
CA ILE A 107 3.12 -9.08 -8.00
C ILE A 107 1.92 -9.87 -8.53
N LYS A 108 2.12 -10.82 -9.46
CA LYS A 108 1.05 -11.71 -9.92
C LYS A 108 0.48 -12.55 -8.77
N GLN A 109 1.34 -13.23 -8.01
CA GLN A 109 0.92 -14.03 -6.86
C GLN A 109 0.14 -13.18 -5.83
N LEU A 110 0.66 -11.99 -5.54
CA LEU A 110 0.03 -11.05 -4.64
C LEU A 110 -1.34 -10.60 -5.19
N SER A 111 -1.42 -10.22 -6.46
CA SER A 111 -2.65 -9.81 -7.13
C SER A 111 -3.73 -10.88 -7.08
N ASP A 112 -3.36 -12.13 -7.32
CA ASP A 112 -4.27 -13.28 -7.25
C ASP A 112 -4.82 -13.48 -5.84
N GLY A 113 -3.95 -13.39 -4.82
CA GLY A 113 -4.37 -13.48 -3.41
C GLY A 113 -5.39 -12.41 -3.01
N TYR A 114 -5.37 -11.26 -3.69
CA TYR A 114 -6.31 -10.16 -3.46
C TYR A 114 -7.46 -10.10 -4.49
N GLU A 115 -7.64 -11.10 -5.36
CA GLU A 115 -8.64 -11.07 -6.44
C GLU A 115 -10.06 -10.73 -5.96
N GLN A 116 -10.46 -11.30 -4.81
CA GLN A 116 -11.77 -11.08 -4.18
C GLN A 116 -11.86 -9.78 -3.35
N LYS A 117 -10.83 -8.94 -3.38
CA LYS A 117 -10.74 -7.66 -2.64
C LYS A 117 -10.68 -6.49 -3.63
N PRO A 118 -11.82 -5.88 -4.01
CA PRO A 118 -11.86 -4.82 -5.01
C PRO A 118 -11.28 -3.47 -4.53
N LEU A 119 -10.92 -3.38 -3.25
CA LEU A 119 -10.27 -2.22 -2.64
C LEU A 119 -8.79 -2.10 -3.05
N VAL A 120 -8.13 -3.23 -3.32
CA VAL A 120 -6.70 -3.26 -3.67
C VAL A 120 -6.55 -3.35 -5.19
N LYS A 121 -5.71 -2.51 -5.78
CA LYS A 121 -5.36 -2.52 -7.21
C LYS A 121 -3.85 -2.63 -7.35
N PHE A 122 -3.41 -3.26 -8.44
CA PHE A 122 -2.00 -3.45 -8.74
C PHE A 122 -1.67 -2.70 -10.02
N LEU A 123 -0.57 -1.95 -10.00
CA LEU A 123 -0.07 -1.22 -11.17
C LEU A 123 1.40 -1.58 -11.39
N SER A 124 1.75 -1.94 -12.61
CA SER A 124 3.15 -2.08 -13.02
C SER A 124 3.44 -0.97 -14.02
N LEU A 125 4.35 -0.05 -13.68
CA LEU A 125 4.70 1.10 -14.50
C LEU A 125 5.98 0.82 -15.29
N SER A 126 5.92 0.93 -16.62
CA SER A 126 7.10 0.78 -17.46
C SER A 126 8.00 2.02 -17.37
N VAL A 127 9.31 1.78 -17.35
CA VAL A 127 10.34 2.81 -17.49
C VAL A 127 10.75 3.06 -18.95
N ASP A 128 10.33 2.19 -19.88
CA ASP A 128 10.60 2.32 -21.31
C ASP A 128 9.36 2.86 -22.04
N PRO A 129 9.44 4.01 -22.73
CA PRO A 129 8.34 4.50 -23.57
C PRO A 129 7.97 3.52 -24.70
N GLU A 130 8.93 2.76 -25.25
CA GLU A 130 8.69 1.82 -26.37
C GLU A 130 7.88 0.59 -25.94
N ASP A 131 7.72 0.37 -24.63
CA ASP A 131 6.91 -0.73 -24.12
C ASP A 131 5.42 -0.54 -24.42
N GLN A 132 4.96 0.64 -24.80
CA GLN A 132 3.55 0.87 -25.13
C GLN A 132 3.01 -0.13 -26.18
N HIS A 133 3.84 -0.56 -27.12
CA HIS A 133 3.46 -1.56 -28.12
C HIS A 133 3.58 -3.01 -27.64
N LYS A 134 4.28 -3.25 -26.52
CA LYS A 134 4.64 -4.58 -25.99
C LYS A 134 3.86 -4.95 -24.72
N ILE A 135 3.32 -3.97 -23.99
CA ILE A 135 2.65 -4.19 -22.70
C ILE A 135 1.45 -5.14 -22.80
N LYS A 136 0.75 -5.17 -23.94
CA LYS A 136 -0.39 -6.06 -24.16
C LYS A 136 0.01 -7.53 -24.15
N ASP A 137 1.00 -7.88 -24.94
CA ASP A 137 1.52 -9.26 -25.00
C ASP A 137 2.21 -9.65 -23.70
N PHE A 138 2.92 -8.69 -23.07
CA PHE A 138 3.52 -8.90 -21.77
C PHE A 138 2.48 -9.19 -20.69
N ALA A 139 1.42 -8.39 -20.58
CA ALA A 139 0.33 -8.61 -19.64
C ALA A 139 -0.40 -9.94 -19.88
N ALA A 140 -0.59 -10.33 -21.15
CA ALA A 140 -1.19 -11.60 -21.53
C ALA A 140 -0.33 -12.80 -21.08
N LYS A 141 1.00 -12.71 -21.22
CA LYS A 141 1.95 -13.75 -20.75
C LYS A 141 1.80 -14.03 -19.25
N PHE A 142 1.53 -13.00 -18.45
CA PHE A 142 1.32 -13.14 -17.01
C PHE A 142 -0.16 -13.33 -16.63
N LYS A 143 -1.07 -13.41 -17.60
CA LYS A 143 -2.51 -13.53 -17.38
C LYS A 143 -3.02 -12.47 -16.40
N ALA A 144 -2.60 -11.22 -16.62
CA ALA A 144 -3.00 -10.11 -15.77
C ALA A 144 -4.51 -9.89 -15.86
N LYS A 145 -5.19 -9.91 -14.71
CA LYS A 145 -6.64 -9.76 -14.67
C LYS A 145 -7.01 -8.30 -14.86
N GLU A 146 -7.81 -8.04 -15.90
CA GLU A 146 -8.30 -6.72 -16.24
C GLU A 146 -9.02 -6.06 -15.06
N GLY A 147 -8.77 -4.76 -14.88
CA GLY A 147 -9.26 -3.98 -13.76
C GLY A 147 -8.68 -4.37 -12.41
N LYS A 148 -7.87 -5.44 -12.27
CA LYS A 148 -7.22 -5.79 -11.00
C LYS A 148 -5.74 -5.47 -11.02
N TRP A 149 -5.07 -5.84 -12.11
CA TRP A 149 -3.66 -5.59 -12.34
C TRP A 149 -3.46 -5.00 -13.74
N GLU A 150 -2.96 -3.76 -13.77
CA GLU A 150 -2.79 -3.01 -15.00
C GLU A 150 -1.32 -2.67 -15.23
N PHE A 151 -0.90 -2.81 -16.48
CA PHE A 151 0.44 -2.44 -16.94
C PHE A 151 0.34 -1.09 -17.61
N LEU A 152 1.11 -0.12 -17.13
CA LEU A 152 1.06 1.25 -17.57
C LEU A 152 2.30 1.58 -18.38
N ALA A 153 2.11 2.24 -19.51
CA ALA A 153 3.17 2.83 -20.31
C ALA A 153 2.81 4.29 -20.66
N GLY A 154 3.84 5.06 -20.99
CA GLY A 154 3.68 6.45 -21.41
C GLY A 154 5.02 7.12 -21.66
N ASP A 155 4.94 8.36 -22.14
CA ASP A 155 6.12 9.13 -22.49
C ASP A 155 6.99 9.46 -21.26
N THR A 156 8.31 9.51 -21.47
CA THR A 156 9.31 9.78 -20.42
C THR A 156 9.13 11.14 -19.74
N THR A 157 8.58 12.14 -20.45
CA THR A 157 8.26 13.45 -19.88
C THR A 157 7.20 13.37 -18.78
N GLN A 158 6.35 12.34 -18.78
CA GLN A 158 5.33 12.10 -17.76
C GLN A 158 5.79 11.05 -16.74
N THR A 159 6.34 9.93 -17.21
CA THR A 159 6.68 8.79 -16.34
C THR A 159 7.86 9.10 -15.43
N TYR A 160 8.91 9.79 -15.89
CA TYR A 160 10.11 10.01 -15.07
C TYR A 160 9.88 11.00 -13.92
N PRO A 161 9.18 12.13 -14.12
CA PRO A 161 8.79 12.98 -12.99
C PRO A 161 7.88 12.26 -12.01
N LEU A 162 6.94 11.44 -12.48
CA LEU A 162 6.07 10.64 -11.62
C LEU A 162 6.88 9.66 -10.77
N ILE A 163 7.85 8.96 -11.36
CA ILE A 163 8.73 8.01 -10.67
C ILE A 163 9.57 8.73 -9.61
N ARG A 164 10.30 9.78 -10.01
CA ARG A 164 11.27 10.45 -9.14
C ARG A 164 10.62 11.33 -8.06
N LYS A 165 9.69 12.19 -8.47
CA LYS A 165 9.06 13.15 -7.54
C LYS A 165 7.82 12.57 -6.87
N GLY A 166 7.07 11.74 -7.58
CA GLY A 166 5.84 11.15 -7.08
C GLY A 166 6.09 9.94 -6.21
N LEU A 167 6.70 8.90 -6.79
CA LEU A 167 6.92 7.61 -6.15
C LEU A 167 8.18 7.54 -5.29
N LEU A 168 9.04 8.57 -5.38
CA LEU A 168 10.31 8.65 -4.65
C LEU A 168 11.25 7.48 -4.99
N LEU A 169 11.24 7.06 -6.27
CA LEU A 169 12.07 6.00 -6.83
C LEU A 169 13.02 6.56 -7.88
N ASP A 170 14.07 5.83 -8.20
CA ASP A 170 15.00 6.18 -9.26
C ASP A 170 14.75 5.37 -10.54
N ALA A 171 14.84 6.04 -11.68
CA ALA A 171 14.86 5.44 -13.01
C ALA A 171 15.71 6.31 -13.94
N ILE A 172 16.63 5.68 -14.66
CA ILE A 172 17.58 6.32 -15.57
C ILE A 172 17.74 5.43 -16.81
N ALA A 173 17.69 6.03 -17.99
CA ALA A 173 18.07 5.38 -19.23
C ALA A 173 19.60 5.31 -19.33
N ASP A 174 20.11 4.10 -19.58
CA ASP A 174 21.51 3.81 -19.80
C ASP A 174 21.76 3.62 -21.30
N HIS A 175 22.45 4.60 -21.89
CA HIS A 175 22.81 4.65 -23.31
C HIS A 175 24.26 4.20 -23.56
N THR A 176 24.93 3.59 -22.57
CA THR A 176 26.33 3.15 -22.71
C THR A 176 26.49 1.88 -23.55
N LYS A 177 25.39 1.19 -23.88
CA LYS A 177 25.35 -0.02 -24.70
C LYS A 177 24.64 0.28 -26.03
N ASP A 178 24.93 -0.53 -27.05
CA ASP A 178 24.30 -0.44 -28.39
C ASP A 178 22.77 -0.54 -28.36
N ASN A 179 22.19 -1.06 -27.27
CA ASN A 179 20.76 -1.06 -27.00
C ASN A 179 20.44 -0.21 -25.77
N THR A 180 19.38 0.59 -25.84
CA THR A 180 18.83 1.33 -24.69
C THR A 180 18.50 0.35 -23.56
N ASN A 181 19.16 0.54 -22.42
CA ASN A 181 18.87 -0.21 -21.19
C ASN A 181 18.36 0.76 -20.12
N PHE A 182 17.79 0.24 -19.04
CA PHE A 182 17.28 1.08 -17.95
C PHE A 182 17.77 0.58 -16.60
N ILE A 183 18.27 1.52 -15.79
CA ILE A 183 18.61 1.30 -14.39
C ILE A 183 17.48 1.91 -13.56
N PHE A 184 16.76 1.07 -12.83
CA PHE A 184 15.62 1.52 -12.01
C PHE A 184 15.60 0.81 -10.66
N SER A 185 14.98 1.46 -9.67
CA SER A 185 14.79 0.87 -8.35
C SER A 185 13.83 -0.32 -8.41
N ASN A 186 14.31 -1.52 -8.07
CA ASN A 186 13.48 -2.73 -7.98
C ASN A 186 12.66 -2.75 -6.66
N LYS A 187 11.78 -1.77 -6.52
CA LYS A 187 10.98 -1.53 -5.32
C LYS A 187 9.49 -1.64 -5.61
N ILE A 188 8.73 -1.97 -4.57
CA ILE A 188 7.28 -1.98 -4.55
C ILE A 188 6.82 -0.84 -3.63
N VAL A 189 5.86 -0.05 -4.09
CA VAL A 189 5.32 1.11 -3.38
C VAL A 189 3.87 0.83 -3.00
N LEU A 190 3.56 0.98 -1.72
CA LEU A 190 2.20 0.88 -1.19
C LEU A 190 1.61 2.27 -1.04
N ILE A 191 0.50 2.53 -1.72
CA ILE A 191 -0.18 3.82 -1.78
C ILE A 191 -1.60 3.67 -1.23
N ASP A 192 -1.99 4.56 -0.32
CA ASP A 192 -3.35 4.55 0.24
C ASP A 192 -4.39 5.23 -0.66
N ASN A 193 -5.65 5.17 -0.22
CA ASN A 193 -6.81 5.75 -0.89
C ASN A 193 -6.80 7.29 -0.98
N LEU A 194 -5.83 7.95 -0.33
CA LEU A 194 -5.61 9.40 -0.40
C LEU A 194 -4.36 9.75 -1.23
N HIS A 195 -3.84 8.76 -1.98
CA HIS A 195 -2.68 8.84 -2.86
C HIS A 195 -1.38 9.17 -2.11
N ARG A 196 -1.26 8.70 -0.87
CA ARG A 196 -0.06 8.88 -0.04
C ARG A 196 0.72 7.58 0.04
N ILE A 197 2.05 7.68 -0.04
CA ILE A 197 2.93 6.52 0.12
C ILE A 197 2.95 6.10 1.57
N ARG A 198 2.60 4.83 1.83
CA ARG A 198 2.55 4.21 3.16
C ARG A 198 3.67 3.20 3.40
N GLY A 199 4.36 2.79 2.34
CA GLY A 199 5.53 1.93 2.40
C GLY A 199 6.25 1.84 1.07
N ILE A 200 7.56 1.56 1.14
CA ILE A 200 8.44 1.27 0.00
C ILE A 200 9.25 0.05 0.41
N TYR A 201 9.23 -1.00 -0.41
CA TYR A 201 9.77 -2.33 -0.09
C TYR A 201 10.69 -2.79 -1.22
N GLU A 202 11.78 -3.48 -0.87
CA GLU A 202 12.62 -4.14 -1.87
C GLU A 202 11.89 -5.39 -2.38
N ALA A 203 11.78 -5.55 -3.70
CA ALA A 203 11.02 -6.65 -4.27
C ALA A 203 11.70 -8.02 -4.14
N ASP A 204 13.03 -8.03 -3.97
CA ASP A 204 13.88 -9.20 -3.83
C ASP A 204 14.10 -9.65 -2.37
N ASP A 205 13.63 -8.88 -1.39
CA ASP A 205 13.71 -9.21 0.03
C ASP A 205 12.41 -9.88 0.53
N ALA A 206 12.51 -11.13 0.95
CA ALA A 206 11.38 -11.91 1.48
C ALA A 206 10.78 -11.29 2.76
N GLY A 207 11.60 -10.69 3.63
CA GLY A 207 11.14 -9.99 4.82
C GLY A 207 10.40 -8.69 4.47
N ALA A 208 10.87 -7.96 3.46
CA ALA A 208 10.16 -6.78 2.95
C ALA A 208 8.81 -7.15 2.32
N ASN A 209 8.76 -8.27 1.59
CA ASN A 209 7.53 -8.81 0.99
C ASN A 209 6.51 -9.24 2.06
N ALA A 210 6.93 -9.96 3.10
CA ALA A 210 6.07 -10.33 4.22
C ALA A 210 5.50 -9.08 4.93
N LYS A 211 6.35 -8.06 5.12
CA LYS A 211 5.94 -6.79 5.71
C LYS A 211 4.94 -6.04 4.82
N LEU A 212 5.14 -5.99 3.51
CA LEU A 212 4.20 -5.40 2.56
C LEU A 212 2.81 -6.06 2.69
N GLU A 213 2.75 -7.39 2.72
CA GLU A 213 1.49 -8.12 2.83
C GLU A 213 0.71 -7.80 4.11
N ASP A 214 1.41 -7.67 5.23
CA ASP A 214 0.79 -7.29 6.51
C ASP A 214 0.36 -5.82 6.50
N GLU A 215 1.16 -4.93 5.94
CA GLU A 215 0.85 -3.51 5.85
C GLU A 215 -0.33 -3.24 4.88
N ILE A 216 -0.51 -4.04 3.82
CA ILE A 216 -1.74 -4.02 2.99
C ILE A 216 -2.97 -4.34 3.85
N LYS A 217 -2.93 -5.38 4.69
CA LYS A 217 -4.06 -5.74 5.58
C LYS A 217 -4.35 -4.62 6.57
N VAL A 218 -3.32 -3.98 7.11
CA VAL A 218 -3.46 -2.82 8.01
C VAL A 218 -4.17 -1.66 7.30
N LEU A 219 -3.80 -1.34 6.06
CA LEU A 219 -4.48 -0.28 5.30
C LEU A 219 -5.93 -0.61 4.98
N ILE A 220 -6.23 -1.86 4.64
CA ILE A 220 -7.62 -2.29 4.41
C ILE A 220 -8.44 -2.08 5.69
N ALA A 221 -7.91 -2.50 6.85
CA ALA A 221 -8.58 -2.30 8.13
C ALA A 221 -8.74 -0.81 8.50
N GLU A 222 -7.72 0.01 8.23
CA GLU A 222 -7.76 1.46 8.43
C GLU A 222 -8.86 2.10 7.57
N TYR A 223 -8.92 1.75 6.28
CA TYR A 223 -9.94 2.23 5.35
C TYR A 223 -11.36 1.85 5.79
N LEU A 224 -11.62 0.56 6.05
CA LEU A 224 -12.94 0.08 6.44
C LEU A 224 -13.43 0.74 7.74
N ARG A 225 -12.52 1.01 8.67
CA ARG A 225 -12.85 1.73 9.91
C ARG A 225 -13.19 3.19 9.64
N ASN A 226 -12.39 3.90 8.82
CA ASN A 226 -12.67 5.30 8.52
C ASN A 226 -14.05 5.46 7.86
N VAL A 227 -14.38 4.56 6.91
CA VAL A 227 -15.72 4.49 6.31
C VAL A 227 -16.80 4.24 7.37
N LYS A 228 -16.59 3.30 8.30
CA LYS A 228 -17.54 3.01 9.40
C LYS A 228 -17.72 4.19 10.36
N ASP A 229 -16.64 4.92 10.64
CA ASP A 229 -16.61 6.07 11.55
C ASP A 229 -17.11 7.36 10.86
N GLY A 230 -17.45 7.33 9.57
CA GLY A 230 -17.91 8.47 8.78
C GLY A 230 -16.84 9.52 8.50
N ARG A 231 -15.57 9.07 8.34
CA ARG A 231 -14.40 9.92 8.07
C ARG A 231 -13.83 9.72 6.67
#